data_AF-A0A0B6Y3E9-F1
#
_entry.id   AF-A0A0B6Y3E9-F1
#
_cell.length_a   1.000
_cell.length_b   1.000
_cell.length_c   1.000
_cell.angle_alpha   90.00
_cell.angle_beta   90.00
_cell.angle_gamma   90.00
#
_symmetry.space_group_name_H-M   'P 1'
#
loop_
_entity.id
_entity.type
_entity.pdbx_description
1 polymer ?
#
loop_
_entity_poly.entity_id
_entity_poly.type
_entity_poly.pdbx_seq_one_letter_code
_entity_poly.pdbx_strand_id
1 'polypeptide(L)'
;GPYSETKQYQKAADLVNHSEVCVRKLIMFVKHLEDFKRLNQEDQIAALKACVMNTLLLRSALFYSIEKDAWLTPKGEIPTSILKSTTGFVSLHNNHVY
;
A
#
# COMPACT_ATOMS: atom_id res chain seq x y z
N GLY A 1 -12.43 11.23 -21.08
CA GLY A 1 -13.01 11.58 -19.76
C GLY A 1 -11.89 11.97 -18.81
N PRO A 2 -12.15 12.66 -17.69
CA PRO A 2 -11.12 13.28 -16.83
C PRO A 2 -10.21 12.29 -16.06
N TYR A 3 -10.08 11.05 -16.53
CA TYR A 3 -9.32 9.95 -15.93
C TYR A 3 -8.30 9.34 -16.92
N SER A 4 -7.88 10.09 -17.94
CA SER A 4 -7.02 9.60 -19.02
C SER A 4 -5.52 9.84 -18.82
N GLU A 5 -5.07 10.23 -17.62
CA GLU A 5 -3.64 10.27 -17.31
C GLU A 5 -3.22 9.05 -16.49
N THR A 6 -2.66 8.07 -17.20
CA THR A 6 -1.96 6.93 -16.59
C THR A 6 -0.78 7.46 -15.79
N LYS A 7 -0.85 7.38 -14.46
CA LYS A 7 0.23 7.89 -13.62
C LYS A 7 1.39 6.90 -13.68
N GLN A 8 2.54 7.33 -14.18
CA GLN A 8 3.73 6.48 -14.23
C GLN A 8 4.45 6.55 -12.88
N TYR A 9 4.32 5.49 -12.08
CA TYR A 9 4.98 5.38 -10.79
C TYR A 9 6.44 4.99 -11.02
N GLN A 10 7.37 5.89 -10.69
CA GLN A 10 8.80 5.67 -10.99
C GLN A 10 9.70 5.86 -9.77
N LYS A 11 9.22 6.51 -8.71
CA LYS A 11 10.05 6.86 -7.54
C LYS A 11 9.52 6.24 -6.25
N ALA A 12 10.42 5.95 -5.34
CA ALA A 12 10.15 5.61 -3.94
C ALA A 12 9.03 6.43 -3.30
N ALA A 13 9.07 7.76 -3.53
CA ALA A 13 8.09 8.69 -3.01
C ALA A 13 6.67 8.38 -3.49
N ASP A 14 6.50 7.82 -4.70
CA ASP A 14 5.19 7.47 -5.21
C ASP A 14 4.57 6.28 -4.45
N LEU A 15 5.39 5.32 -4.01
CA LEU A 15 4.97 4.24 -3.12
C LEU A 15 4.56 4.77 -1.74
N VAL A 16 5.36 5.69 -1.17
CA VAL A 16 5.08 6.31 0.12
C VAL A 16 3.80 7.14 0.07
N ASN A 17 3.61 7.91 -1.00
CA ASN A 17 2.38 8.67 -1.21
C ASN A 17 1.17 7.76 -1.41
N HIS A 18 1.35 6.63 -2.11
CA HIS A 18 0.28 5.65 -2.27
C HIS A 18 -0.07 4.97 -0.93
N SER A 19 0.93 4.62 -0.13
CA SER A 19 0.72 4.01 1.19
C SER A 19 0.00 4.98 2.13
N GLU A 20 0.31 6.28 2.10
CA GLU A 20 -0.42 7.31 2.84
C GLU A 20 -1.93 7.29 2.53
N VAL A 21 -2.30 7.23 1.25
CA VAL A 21 -3.71 7.16 0.83
C VAL A 21 -4.37 5.88 1.36
N CYS A 22 -3.67 4.75 1.33
CA CYS A 22 -4.17 3.49 1.88
C CYS A 22 -4.35 3.55 3.41
N VAL A 23 -3.42 4.17 4.14
CA VAL A 23 -3.52 4.39 5.59
C VAL A 23 -4.73 5.27 5.92
N ARG A 24 -4.94 6.38 5.20
CA ARG A 24 -6.12 7.24 5.41
C ARG A 24 -7.43 6.47 5.20
N LYS A 25 -7.51 5.66 4.15
CA LYS A 25 -8.67 4.80 3.89
C LYS A 25 -8.88 3.75 4.99
N LEU A 26 -7.80 3.16 5.50
CA LEU A 26 -7.86 2.23 6.63
C LEU A 26 -8.41 2.92 7.88
N ILE A 27 -7.91 4.10 8.22
CA ILE A 27 -8.39 4.91 9.35
C ILE A 27 -9.88 5.21 9.19
N MET A 28 -10.30 5.63 7.99
CA MET A 28 -11.72 5.85 7.71
C MET A 28 -12.53 4.57 7.89
N PHE A 29 -12.06 3.43 7.39
CA PHE A 29 -12.73 2.15 7.54
C PHE A 29 -12.89 1.73 9.00
N VAL A 30 -11.80 1.69 9.79
CA VAL A 30 -11.88 1.24 11.19
C VAL A 30 -12.77 2.13 12.05
N LYS A 31 -12.88 3.42 11.73
CA LYS A 31 -13.80 4.36 12.39
C LYS A 31 -15.27 4.00 12.19
N HIS A 32 -15.61 3.14 11.22
CA HIS A 32 -16.98 2.63 11.05
C HIS A 32 -17.24 1.34 11.83
N LEU A 33 -16.22 0.70 12.41
CA LEU A 33 -16.38 -0.51 13.21
C LEU A 33 -16.86 -0.16 14.62
N GLU A 34 -17.99 -0.71 15.04
CA GLU A 34 -18.60 -0.39 16.34
C GLU A 34 -17.68 -0.73 17.51
N ASP A 35 -16.98 -1.86 17.47
CA ASP A 35 -16.05 -2.25 18.53
C ASP A 35 -14.84 -1.31 18.61
N PHE A 36 -14.37 -0.80 17.46
CA PHE A 36 -13.27 0.15 17.42
C PHE A 36 -13.65 1.50 18.02
N LYS A 37 -14.90 1.95 17.81
CA LYS A 37 -15.43 3.19 18.39
C LYS A 37 -15.51 3.15 19.92
N ARG A 38 -15.60 1.96 20.52
CA ARG A 38 -15.68 1.78 21.98
C ARG A 38 -14.33 1.90 22.67
N LEU A 39 -13.23 1.76 21.93
CA LEU A 39 -11.88 1.96 22.45
C LEU A 39 -11.65 3.43 22.81
N ASN A 40 -10.86 3.69 23.85
CA ASN A 40 -10.40 5.05 24.11
C ASN A 40 -9.42 5.51 23.00
N GLN A 41 -9.12 6.80 22.94
CA GLN A 41 -8.30 7.37 21.86
C GLN A 41 -6.89 6.76 21.81
N GLU A 42 -6.28 6.48 22.96
CA GLU A 42 -4.94 5.91 23.04
C GLU A 42 -4.92 4.48 22.48
N ASP A 43 -5.93 3.68 22.83
CA ASP A 43 -6.11 2.31 22.34
C ASP A 43 -6.42 2.28 20.84
N GLN A 44 -7.22 3.21 20.33
CA GLN A 44 -7.45 3.35 18.89
C GLN A 44 -6.14 3.63 18.13
N ILE A 45 -5.29 4.51 18.67
CA ILE A 45 -3.99 4.84 18.09
C ILE A 45 -3.04 3.64 18.19
N ALA A 46 -2.98 2.97 19.34
CA ALA A 46 -2.13 1.81 19.57
C ALA A 46 -2.51 0.65 18.64
N ALA A 47 -3.80 0.35 18.52
CA ALA A 47 -4.31 -0.67 17.61
C ALA A 47 -3.96 -0.37 16.15
N LEU A 48 -4.16 0.88 15.70
CA LEU A 48 -3.78 1.30 14.35
C LEU A 48 -2.27 1.18 14.11
N LYS A 49 -1.43 1.66 15.04
CA LYS A 49 0.04 1.54 14.92
C LYS A 49 0.48 0.07 14.84
N ALA A 50 -0.17 -0.82 15.60
CA ALA A 50 0.17 -2.23 15.61
C ALA A 50 -0.20 -2.95 14.30
N CYS A 51 -1.32 -2.62 13.67
CA CYS A 51 -1.84 -3.38 12.54
C CYS A 51 -1.60 -2.74 11.15
N VAL A 52 -1.26 -1.46 11.07
CA VAL A 52 -1.25 -0.71 9.81
C VAL A 52 -0.33 -1.32 8.75
N MET A 53 0.91 -1.68 9.10
CA MET A 53 1.85 -2.27 8.14
C MET A 53 1.39 -3.63 7.61
N ASN A 54 0.92 -4.50 8.50
CA ASN A 54 0.39 -5.82 8.12
C ASN A 54 -0.86 -5.69 7.23
N THR A 55 -1.71 -4.71 7.52
CA THR A 55 -2.90 -4.43 6.71
C THR A 55 -2.54 -3.91 5.33
N LEU A 56 -1.52 -3.05 5.22
CA LEU A 56 -1.02 -2.58 3.93
C LEU A 56 -0.41 -3.71 3.10
N LEU A 57 0.35 -4.63 3.73
CA LEU A 57 0.91 -5.81 3.05
C LEU A 57 -0.20 -6.76 2.57
N LEU A 58 -1.19 -7.05 3.40
CA LEU A 58 -2.31 -7.89 2.99
C LEU A 58 -3.07 -7.26 1.81
N ARG A 59 -3.27 -5.94 1.87
CA ARG A 59 -3.89 -5.20 0.77
C ARG A 59 -3.02 -5.25 -0.49
N SER A 60 -1.70 -5.11 -0.39
CA SER A 60 -0.82 -5.12 -1.56
C SER A 60 -0.86 -6.47 -2.29
N ALA A 61 -0.94 -7.59 -1.56
CA ALA A 61 -1.10 -8.92 -2.14
C ALA A 61 -2.38 -9.04 -2.99
N LEU A 62 -3.49 -8.46 -2.54
CA LEU A 62 -4.77 -8.48 -3.29
C LEU A 62 -4.69 -7.73 -4.63
N PHE A 63 -3.88 -6.68 -4.71
CA PHE A 63 -3.73 -5.86 -5.91
C PHE A 63 -2.52 -6.26 -6.76
N TYR A 64 -1.73 -7.25 -6.35
CA TYR A 64 -0.57 -7.71 -7.11
C TYR A 64 -1.00 -8.60 -8.28
N SER A 65 -0.44 -8.34 -9.47
CA SER A 65 -0.58 -9.16 -10.66
C SER A 65 0.74 -9.84 -10.97
N ILE A 66 0.76 -11.18 -10.95
CA ILE A 66 1.93 -11.99 -11.30
C ILE A 66 2.31 -11.75 -12.77
N GLU A 67 1.33 -11.73 -13.68
CA GLU A 67 1.58 -11.57 -15.12
C GLU A 67 2.25 -10.25 -15.48
N LYS A 68 1.95 -9.19 -14.73
CA LYS A 68 2.48 -7.84 -14.97
C LYS A 68 3.66 -7.47 -14.07
N ASP A 69 3.97 -8.32 -13.09
CA ASP A 69 4.92 -8.02 -12.01
C ASP A 69 4.71 -6.61 -11.42
N ALA A 70 3.46 -6.31 -11.09
CA ALA A 70 3.04 -4.96 -10.70
C ALA A 70 1.82 -4.98 -9.75
N TRP A 71 1.73 -3.96 -8.89
CA TRP A 71 0.50 -3.66 -8.17
C TRP A 71 -0.45 -2.83 -9.05
N LEU A 72 -1.67 -3.32 -9.19
CA LEU A 72 -2.73 -2.68 -9.95
C LEU A 72 -3.40 -1.59 -9.10
N THR A 73 -3.54 -0.40 -9.66
CA THR A 73 -4.23 0.71 -9.03
C THR A 73 -5.29 1.29 -9.96
N PRO A 74 -6.32 1.99 -9.44
CA PRO A 74 -7.28 2.69 -10.30
C PRO A 74 -6.66 3.76 -11.22
N LYS A 75 -5.39 4.16 -10.99
CA LYS A 75 -4.70 5.23 -11.72
C LYS A 75 -3.58 4.70 -12.63
N GLY A 76 -3.42 3.38 -12.75
CA GLY A 76 -2.32 2.74 -13.47
C GLY A 76 -1.66 1.66 -12.65
N GLU A 77 -0.43 1.32 -13.02
CA GLU A 77 0.30 0.18 -12.46
C GLU A 77 1.57 0.66 -11.75
N ILE A 78 1.90 0.01 -10.63
CA ILE A 78 3.13 0.23 -9.88
C ILE A 78 4.00 -1.02 -10.06
N PRO A 79 5.02 -0.98 -10.94
CA PRO A 79 5.91 -2.12 -11.13
C PRO A 79 6.69 -2.45 -9.85
N THR A 80 6.88 -3.73 -9.53
CA THR A 80 7.68 -4.15 -8.36
C THR A 80 9.14 -3.73 -8.46
N SER A 81 9.64 -3.48 -9.68
CA SER A 81 10.98 -2.95 -9.96
C SER A 81 11.27 -1.63 -9.24
N ILE A 82 10.25 -0.86 -8.84
CA ILE A 82 10.40 0.33 -8.00
C ILE A 82 11.03 0.02 -6.64
N LEU A 83 10.90 -1.21 -6.13
CA LEU A 83 11.55 -1.63 -4.88
C LEU A 83 13.07 -1.76 -5.05
N LYS A 84 13.55 -2.13 -6.25
CA LYS A 84 14.98 -2.19 -6.55
C LYS A 84 15.64 -0.81 -6.40
N SER A 85 15.03 0.21 -6.99
CA SER A 85 15.57 1.57 -7.02
C SER A 85 15.47 2.29 -5.68
N THR A 86 14.53 1.89 -4.83
CA THR A 86 14.17 2.62 -3.60
C THR A 86 14.94 2.16 -2.37
N THR A 87 15.23 0.87 -2.26
CA THR A 87 15.65 0.27 -0.98
C THR A 87 17.09 -0.24 -0.96
N GLY A 88 17.74 -0.37 -2.12
CA GLY A 88 19.00 -1.08 -2.25
C GLY A 88 18.89 -2.61 -2.06
N PHE A 89 17.70 -3.16 -1.77
CA PHE A 89 17.46 -4.61 -1.64
C PHE A 89 17.30 -5.30 -3.00
N VAL A 90 18.29 -5.14 -3.87
CA VAL A 90 18.33 -5.77 -5.20
C VAL A 90 18.21 -7.30 -5.10
N SER A 91 18.82 -7.89 -4.08
CA SER A 91 18.76 -9.34 -3.80
C SER A 91 17.35 -9.85 -3.52
N LEU A 92 16.55 -9.10 -2.75
CA LEU A 92 15.18 -9.49 -2.39
C LEU A 92 14.27 -9.52 -3.62
N HIS A 93 14.38 -8.53 -4.51
CA HIS A 93 13.62 -8.55 -5.76
C HIS A 93 14.09 -9.67 -6.69
N ASN A 94 15.40 -9.91 -6.79
CA ASN A 94 15.88 -10.97 -7.68
C ASN A 94 15.29 -12.34 -7.28
N ASN A 95 15.17 -12.62 -5.98
CA ASN A 95 14.52 -13.84 -5.47
C ASN A 95 13.00 -13.93 -5.75
N HIS A 96 12.33 -12.82 -6.06
CA HIS A 96 10.90 -12.78 -6.41
C HIS A 96 10.65 -13.10 -7.90
N VAL A 97 11.66 -12.91 -8.76
CA VAL A 97 11.53 -13.10 -10.21
C VAL A 97 11.87 -14.54 -10.65
N TYR A 98 12.53 -15.31 -9.79
CA TYR A 98 12.82 -16.74 -9.99
C TYR A 98 11.70 -17.60 -9.41
#